data_AF-A0AB37HJC5-F1
#
_entry.id   AF-A0AB37HJC5-F1
#
_cell.length_a   1.000
_cell.length_b   1.000
_cell.length_c   1.000
_cell.angle_alpha   90.00
_cell.angle_beta   90.00
_cell.angle_gamma   90.00
#
_symmetry.space_group_name_H-M   'P 1'
#
loop_
_entity.id
_entity.type
_entity.pdbx_description
1 polymer ?
#
loop_
_entity_poly.entity_id
_entity_poly.type
_entity_poly.pdbx_seq_one_letter_code
_entity_poly.pdbx_strand_id
1 'polypeptide(L)'
;MKKFIELIIGDLESKKEYKAFMKKVNALPKDYAFVFKKIQKYMWNFGYGFGEEIFNLYELFEASAAEGKHVLDVTGEDVAAFADELMAISKLDGESESILRRNVDLKKEIASRVEQQVKIWTNKK
;
A
#
# COMPACT_ATOMS: atom_id res chain seq x y z
N MET A 1 -19.74 -23.10 10.68
CA MET A 1 -18.39 -23.61 11.01
C MET A 1 -17.31 -23.30 9.96
N LYS A 2 -17.61 -23.16 8.64
CA LYS A 2 -16.61 -22.82 7.61
C LYS A 2 -15.83 -21.51 7.86
N LYS A 3 -16.52 -20.46 8.32
CA LYS A 3 -15.96 -19.13 8.59
C LYS A 3 -14.83 -19.08 9.64
N PHE A 4 -14.82 -20.02 10.60
CA PHE A 4 -13.79 -20.09 11.64
C PHE A 4 -12.50 -20.73 11.11
N ILE A 5 -12.61 -21.77 10.28
CA ILE A 5 -11.46 -22.45 9.69
C ILE A 5 -10.77 -21.53 8.67
N GLU A 6 -11.55 -20.81 7.86
CA GLU A 6 -11.02 -19.80 6.92
C GLU A 6 -10.26 -18.69 7.65
N LEU A 7 -10.78 -18.20 8.78
CA LEU A 7 -10.12 -17.19 9.59
C LEU A 7 -8.78 -17.68 10.16
N ILE A 8 -8.74 -18.92 10.66
CA ILE A 8 -7.53 -19.52 11.23
C ILE A 8 -6.49 -19.80 10.13
N ILE A 9 -6.91 -20.35 8.99
CA ILE A 9 -6.00 -20.62 7.86
C ILE A 9 -5.43 -19.31 7.30
N GLY A 10 -6.26 -18.26 7.17
CA GLY A 10 -5.80 -16.93 6.74
C GLY A 10 -4.79 -16.28 7.70
N ASP A 11 -5.00 -16.41 9.02
CA ASP A 11 -4.03 -15.92 10.02
C ASP A 11 -2.70 -16.71 9.98
N LEU A 12 -2.75 -18.00 9.68
CA LEU A 12 -1.54 -18.82 9.54
C LEU A 12 -0.73 -18.49 8.28
N GLU A 13 -1.38 -18.29 7.13
CA GLU A 13 -0.69 -17.95 5.89
C GLU A 13 -0.07 -16.54 5.98
N SER A 14 -0.81 -15.56 6.48
CA SER A 14 -0.29 -14.19 6.69
C SER A 14 0.92 -14.15 7.65
N LYS A 15 0.89 -14.93 8.74
CA LYS A 15 2.06 -15.08 9.64
C LYS A 15 3.25 -15.71 8.95
N LYS A 16 3.02 -16.70 8.07
CA LYS A 16 4.07 -17.37 7.31
C LYS A 16 4.68 -16.43 6.27
N GLU A 17 3.87 -15.67 5.56
CA GLU A 17 4.29 -14.62 4.63
C GLU A 17 5.11 -13.55 5.34
N TYR A 18 4.62 -13.03 6.47
CA TYR A 18 5.35 -12.07 7.28
C TYR A 18 6.71 -12.62 7.74
N LYS A 19 6.76 -13.87 8.21
CA LYS A 19 8.02 -14.50 8.63
C LYS A 19 9.01 -14.65 7.47
N ALA A 20 8.52 -15.04 6.28
CA ALA A 20 9.33 -15.15 5.09
C ALA A 20 9.85 -13.78 4.63
N PHE A 21 9.01 -12.76 4.68
CA PHE A 21 9.38 -11.38 4.39
C PHE A 21 10.44 -10.85 5.36
N MET A 22 10.24 -11.03 6.67
CA MET A 22 11.23 -10.61 7.67
C MET A 22 12.57 -11.36 7.52
N LYS A 23 12.58 -12.57 6.98
CA LYS A 23 13.83 -13.26 6.62
C LYS A 23 14.59 -12.51 5.51
N LYS A 24 13.89 -11.96 4.51
CA LYS A 24 14.48 -11.12 3.47
C LYS A 24 15.02 -9.82 4.05
N VAL A 25 14.22 -9.13 4.88
CA VAL A 25 14.65 -7.91 5.60
C VAL A 25 15.93 -8.16 6.41
N ASN A 26 16.01 -9.30 7.11
CA ASN A 26 17.18 -9.66 7.91
C ASN A 26 18.42 -10.03 7.07
N ALA A 27 18.25 -10.28 5.77
CA ALA A 27 19.36 -10.56 4.85
C ALA A 27 19.96 -9.28 4.23
N LEU A 28 19.28 -8.13 4.38
CA LEU A 28 19.84 -6.83 4.02
C LEU A 28 21.09 -6.51 4.88
N PRO A 29 21.94 -5.56 4.44
CA PRO A 29 23.00 -5.02 5.27
C PRO A 29 22.48 -4.57 6.65
N LYS A 30 23.34 -4.66 7.67
CA LYS A 30 22.93 -4.56 9.09
C LYS A 30 22.27 -3.22 9.43
N ASP A 31 22.80 -2.14 8.87
CA ASP A 31 22.28 -0.78 8.97
C ASP A 31 20.91 -0.65 8.30
N TYR A 32 20.75 -1.14 7.08
CA TYR A 32 19.46 -1.20 6.38
C TYR A 32 18.40 -1.97 7.15
N ALA A 33 18.72 -3.19 7.59
CA ALA A 33 17.80 -4.03 8.36
C ALA A 33 17.40 -3.37 9.69
N PHE A 34 18.29 -2.60 10.31
CA PHE A 34 18.02 -1.86 11.54
C PHE A 34 17.06 -0.69 11.31
N VAL A 35 17.36 0.16 10.32
CA VAL A 35 16.52 1.33 9.97
C VAL A 35 15.15 0.87 9.49
N PHE A 36 15.08 -0.18 8.67
CA PHE A 36 13.82 -0.75 8.21
C PHE A 36 12.90 -1.12 9.37
N LYS A 37 13.43 -1.85 10.38
CA LYS A 37 12.66 -2.25 11.56
C LYS A 37 12.23 -1.05 12.41
N LYS A 38 13.04 0.02 12.46
CA LYS A 38 12.66 1.26 13.14
C LYS A 38 11.48 1.93 12.44
N ILE A 39 11.54 2.06 11.11
CA ILE A 39 10.44 2.63 10.31
C ILE A 39 9.18 1.77 10.46
N GLN A 40 9.30 0.45 10.27
CA GLN A 40 8.19 -0.50 10.45
C GLN A 40 7.52 -0.35 11.82
N LYS A 41 8.32 -0.31 12.90
CA LYS A 41 7.80 -0.14 14.26
C LYS A 41 7.14 1.23 14.45
N TYR A 42 7.72 2.28 13.87
CA TYR A 42 7.15 3.63 13.93
C TYR A 42 5.78 3.67 13.24
N MET A 43 5.69 3.16 12.02
CA MET A 43 4.43 3.09 11.25
C MET A 43 3.34 2.30 11.98
N TRP A 44 3.68 1.21 12.68
CA TRP A 44 2.73 0.46 13.51
C TRP A 44 2.08 1.31 14.60
N ASN A 45 2.78 2.32 15.15
CA ASN A 45 2.20 3.22 16.15
C ASN A 45 1.08 4.10 15.56
N PHE A 46 1.03 4.26 14.24
CA PHE A 46 0.01 5.02 13.51
C PHE A 46 -1.04 4.13 12.83
N GLY A 47 -1.06 2.83 13.15
CA GLY A 47 -2.06 1.89 12.64
C GLY A 47 -1.78 1.35 11.24
N TYR A 48 -0.61 1.63 10.67
CA TYR A 48 -0.15 0.94 9.47
C TYR A 48 0.23 -0.51 9.81
N GLY A 49 0.04 -1.42 8.86
CA GLY A 49 0.25 -2.85 9.04
C GLY A 49 1.31 -3.43 8.12
N PHE A 50 1.24 -4.74 7.91
CA PHE A 50 1.99 -5.41 6.84
C PHE A 50 1.25 -5.21 5.51
N GLY A 51 1.59 -4.13 4.81
CA GLY A 51 0.93 -3.68 3.58
C GLY A 51 1.95 -3.24 2.52
N GLU A 52 1.43 -2.66 1.44
CA GLU A 52 2.19 -2.22 0.26
C GLU A 52 3.34 -1.28 0.62
N GLU A 53 3.14 -0.39 1.59
CA GLU A 53 4.14 0.58 2.03
C GLU A 53 5.40 -0.09 2.57
N ILE A 54 5.24 -1.20 3.30
CA ILE A 54 6.34 -1.99 3.86
C ILE A 54 7.08 -2.76 2.76
N PHE A 55 6.37 -3.22 1.73
CA PHE A 55 6.97 -3.87 0.57
C PHE A 55 7.76 -2.87 -0.29
N ASN A 56 7.17 -1.72 -0.60
CA ASN A 56 7.82 -0.66 -1.36
C ASN A 56 9.07 -0.14 -0.64
N LEU A 57 9.02 0.01 0.68
CA LEU A 57 10.18 0.35 1.50
C LEU A 57 11.29 -0.71 1.38
N TYR A 58 10.93 -1.99 1.37
CA TYR A 58 11.92 -3.06 1.24
C TYR A 58 12.58 -3.03 -0.13
N GLU A 59 11.81 -2.86 -1.21
CA GLU A 59 12.35 -2.78 -2.57
C GLU A 59 13.29 -1.57 -2.74
N LEU A 60 12.92 -0.41 -2.19
CA LEU A 60 13.78 0.77 -2.15
C LEU A 60 15.11 0.47 -1.44
N PHE A 61 15.04 -0.22 -0.30
CA PHE A 61 16.21 -0.55 0.51
C PHE A 61 17.09 -1.60 -0.16
N GLU A 62 16.50 -2.61 -0.79
CA GLU A 62 17.21 -3.64 -1.55
C GLU A 62 17.96 -3.03 -2.74
N ALA A 63 17.30 -2.18 -3.52
CA ALA A 63 17.92 -1.47 -4.64
C ALA A 63 19.04 -0.53 -4.18
N SER A 64 18.80 0.28 -3.14
CA SER A 64 19.79 1.22 -2.63
C SER A 64 21.02 0.53 -2.02
N ALA A 65 20.80 -0.60 -1.32
CA ALA A 65 21.87 -1.43 -0.82
C ALA A 65 22.69 -2.07 -1.94
N ALA A 66 22.04 -2.52 -3.03
CA ALA A 66 22.72 -3.05 -4.22
C ALA A 66 23.56 -1.99 -4.93
N GLU A 67 23.15 -0.72 -4.87
CA GLU A 67 23.92 0.43 -5.36
C GLU A 67 25.05 0.88 -4.42
N GLY A 68 25.15 0.29 -3.22
CA GLY A 68 26.18 0.64 -2.24
C GLY A 68 25.96 1.97 -1.52
N LYS A 69 24.75 2.52 -1.56
CA LYS A 69 24.38 3.75 -0.81
C LYS A 69 24.35 3.47 0.69
N HIS A 70 24.71 4.44 1.51
CA HIS A 70 24.48 4.33 2.95
C HIS A 70 22.98 4.55 3.23
N VAL A 71 22.42 3.84 4.20
CA VAL A 71 20.96 3.88 4.47
C VAL A 71 20.45 5.31 4.77
N LEU A 72 21.26 6.13 5.45
CA LEU A 72 20.89 7.53 5.73
C LEU A 72 20.98 8.44 4.50
N ASP A 73 21.66 8.04 3.43
CA ASP A 73 21.59 8.76 2.15
C ASP A 73 20.25 8.53 1.46
N VAL A 74 19.56 7.44 1.80
CA VAL A 74 18.24 7.07 1.27
C VAL A 74 17.13 7.69 2.12
N THR A 75 17.24 7.58 3.44
CA THR A 75 16.19 8.05 4.35
C THR A 75 16.37 9.47 4.85
N GLY A 76 17.56 10.05 4.70
CA GLY A 76 17.98 11.21 5.49
C GLY A 76 18.29 10.86 6.94
N GLU A 77 18.86 11.82 7.67
CA GLU A 77 19.18 11.68 9.09
C GLU A 77 17.92 11.60 9.97
N ASP A 78 16.85 12.30 9.58
CA ASP A 78 15.55 12.24 10.24
C ASP A 78 14.68 11.12 9.66
N VAL A 79 14.93 9.91 10.16
CA VAL A 79 14.19 8.69 9.76
C VAL A 79 12.70 8.78 10.10
N ALA A 80 12.30 9.56 11.12
CA ALA A 80 10.89 9.71 11.47
C ALA A 80 10.16 10.58 10.44
N ALA A 81 10.78 11.71 10.04
CA ALA A 81 10.26 12.55 8.96
C ALA A 81 10.10 11.76 7.65
N PHE A 82 11.09 10.93 7.30
CA PHE A 82 10.98 10.04 6.14
C PHE A 82 9.78 9.08 6.26
N ALA A 83 9.55 8.48 7.43
CA ALA A 83 8.42 7.60 7.64
C ALA A 83 7.08 8.35 7.55
N ASP A 84 7.01 9.60 8.04
CA ASP A 84 5.83 10.46 7.91
C ASP A 84 5.52 10.78 6.43
N GLU A 85 6.54 11.10 5.65
CA GLU A 85 6.41 11.34 4.20
C GLU A 85 5.96 10.07 3.46
N LEU A 86 6.55 8.91 3.78
CA LEU A 86 6.15 7.62 3.21
C LEU A 86 4.66 7.35 3.48
N MET A 87 4.19 7.54 4.71
CA MET A 87 2.78 7.38 5.08
C MET A 87 1.86 8.38 4.38
N ALA A 88 2.33 9.61 4.14
CA ALA A 88 1.56 10.64 3.44
C ALA A 88 1.36 10.31 1.96
N ILE A 89 2.39 9.80 1.28
CA ILE A 89 2.31 9.36 -0.13
C ILE A 89 1.24 8.28 -0.28
N SER A 90 1.24 7.26 0.57
CA SER A 90 0.26 6.17 0.50
C SER A 90 -1.19 6.64 0.70
N LYS A 91 -1.42 7.66 1.52
CA LYS A 91 -2.75 8.28 1.65
C LYS A 91 -3.18 8.98 0.37
N LEU A 92 -2.28 9.72 -0.28
CA LEU A 92 -2.56 10.43 -1.52
C LEU A 92 -2.89 9.47 -2.67
N ASP A 93 -2.20 8.33 -2.75
CA ASP A 93 -2.49 7.30 -3.75
C ASP A 93 -3.90 6.72 -3.55
N GLY A 94 -4.28 6.41 -2.30
CA GLY A 94 -5.62 5.94 -1.97
C GLY A 94 -6.72 6.97 -2.29
N GLU A 95 -6.49 8.24 -2.01
CA GLU A 95 -7.41 9.33 -2.38
C GLU A 95 -7.57 9.43 -3.90
N SER A 96 -6.45 9.35 -4.64
CA SER A 96 -6.44 9.40 -6.10
C SER A 96 -7.24 8.25 -6.71
N GLU A 97 -7.07 7.02 -6.22
CA GLU A 97 -7.87 5.88 -6.65
C GLU A 97 -9.37 6.09 -6.38
N SER A 98 -9.72 6.63 -5.22
CA SER A 98 -11.12 6.88 -4.84
C SER A 98 -11.79 7.87 -5.80
N ILE A 99 -11.07 8.92 -6.19
CA ILE A 99 -11.52 9.93 -7.14
C ILE A 99 -11.72 9.29 -8.52
N LEU A 100 -10.75 8.47 -8.97
CA LEU A 100 -10.84 7.78 -10.26
C LEU A 100 -12.04 6.83 -10.31
N ARG A 101 -12.29 6.05 -9.27
CA ARG A 101 -13.47 5.17 -9.18
C ARG A 101 -14.76 5.95 -9.26
N ARG A 102 -14.88 7.05 -8.50
CA ARG A 102 -16.06 7.91 -8.53
C ARG A 102 -16.29 8.52 -9.92
N ASN A 103 -15.24 8.92 -10.62
CA ASN A 103 -15.35 9.43 -11.99
C ASN A 103 -15.84 8.36 -12.97
N VAL A 104 -15.40 7.12 -12.83
CA VAL A 104 -15.89 5.99 -13.65
C VAL A 104 -17.38 5.74 -13.40
N ASP A 105 -17.81 5.74 -12.15
CA ASP A 105 -19.21 5.52 -11.79
C ASP A 105 -20.11 6.65 -12.28
N LEU A 106 -19.66 7.91 -12.14
CA LEU A 106 -20.36 9.08 -12.68
C LEU A 106 -20.52 8.99 -14.20
N LYS A 107 -19.48 8.56 -14.94
CA LYS A 107 -19.57 8.38 -16.39
C LYS A 107 -20.63 7.34 -16.77
N LYS A 108 -20.70 6.22 -16.05
CA LYS A 108 -21.73 5.18 -16.28
C LYS A 108 -23.13 5.71 -16.00
N GLU A 109 -23.31 6.46 -14.91
CA GLU A 109 -24.60 7.04 -14.57
C GLU A 109 -25.07 8.06 -15.63
N ILE A 110 -24.16 8.92 -16.10
CA ILE A 110 -24.45 9.87 -17.19
C ILE A 110 -24.85 9.12 -18.47
N ALA A 111 -24.10 8.08 -18.86
CA ALA A 111 -24.41 7.29 -20.06
C ALA A 111 -25.81 6.68 -19.98
N SER A 112 -26.16 6.06 -18.85
CA SER A 112 -27.50 5.49 -18.61
C SER A 112 -28.61 6.55 -18.71
N ARG A 113 -28.39 7.74 -18.12
CA ARG A 113 -29.35 8.85 -18.21
C ARG A 113 -29.53 9.33 -19.65
N VAL A 114 -28.46 9.44 -20.43
CA VAL A 114 -28.53 9.81 -21.85
C VAL A 114 -29.31 8.76 -22.64
N GLU A 115 -29.05 7.47 -22.44
CA GLU A 115 -29.78 6.39 -23.11
C GLU A 115 -31.28 6.41 -22.77
N GLN A 116 -31.63 6.66 -21.51
CA GLN A 116 -33.03 6.83 -21.09
C GLN A 116 -33.69 8.02 -21.77
N GLN A 117 -33.01 9.17 -21.83
CA GLN A 117 -33.53 10.36 -22.50
C GLN A 117 -33.73 10.13 -24.00
N VAL A 118 -32.79 9.45 -24.66
CA VAL A 118 -32.91 9.06 -26.06
C VAL A 118 -34.14 8.19 -26.26
N LYS A 119 -34.33 7.13 -25.46
CA LYS A 119 -35.51 6.25 -25.54
C LYS A 119 -36.83 7.02 -25.37
N ILE A 120 -36.89 7.96 -24.42
CA ILE A 120 -38.06 8.82 -24.22
C ILE A 120 -38.34 9.65 -25.47
N TRP A 121 -37.31 10.21 -26.10
CA TRP A 121 -37.44 10.99 -27.33
C TRP A 121 -37.87 10.15 -28.54
N THR A 122 -37.36 8.92 -28.70
CA THR A 122 -37.71 8.05 -29.84
C THR A 122 -39.12 7.47 -29.75
N ASN A 123 -39.63 7.18 -28.55
CA ASN A 123 -40.99 6.63 -28.34
C ASN A 123 -42.10 7.70 -28.38
N LYS A 124 -41.75 8.97 -28.59
CA LYS A 124 -42.70 10.10 -28.64
C LYS A 124 -43.13 10.47 -30.08
N LYS A 125 -42.71 9.69 -31.08
CA LYS A 125 -43.20 9.72 -32.47
C LYS A 125 -44.12 8.53 -32.71
#